data_AF-A0A0P9TS32-F1
#
_entry.id   AF-A0A0P9TS32-F1
#
_cell.length_a   1.000
_cell.length_b   1.000
_cell.length_c   1.000
_cell.angle_alpha   90.00
_cell.angle_beta   90.00
_cell.angle_gamma   90.00
#
_symmetry.space_group_name_H-M   'P 1'
#
loop_
_entity.id
_entity.type
_entity.pdbx_description
1 polymer ?
#
loop_
_entity_poly.entity_id
_entity_poly.type
_entity_poly.pdbx_seq_one_letter_code
_entity_poly.pdbx_strand_id
1 'polypeptide(L)'
;MLHADGIEFGPNLGDTIALIEVPDTPGVGIQNATGVRTNSRGYALMPYLRPYRHNPITLQTDRLGPEVEIDNASTQVVPARGAVIKTTFAARTVTRLIINATTDGGKPLPFGAQVSDAQGNILGIAGQGGQILLSTGMQAQTLDVRWGEKSDPQCHLHIDPASMPLAKGYRMQDMTCAQ
;
A
#
# COMPACT_ATOMS: atom_id res chain seq x y z
N MET A 1 7.47 21.40 -17.63
CA MET A 1 6.76 20.58 -18.63
C MET A 1 5.26 20.80 -18.44
N LEU A 2 4.52 21.07 -19.52
CA LEU A 2 3.07 21.25 -19.49
C LEU A 2 2.40 19.96 -19.94
N HIS A 3 1.44 19.45 -19.17
CA HIS A 3 0.65 18.26 -19.46
C HIS A 3 -0.82 18.46 -19.05
N ALA A 4 -1.65 17.45 -19.25
CA ALA A 4 -3.09 17.52 -19.00
C ALA A 4 -3.44 17.94 -17.57
N ASP A 5 -2.64 17.56 -16.58
CA ASP A 5 -2.91 17.86 -15.17
C ASP A 5 -2.11 19.07 -14.66
N GLY A 6 -1.42 19.82 -15.54
CA GLY A 6 -0.81 21.11 -15.23
C GLY A 6 0.69 21.21 -15.57
N ILE A 7 1.44 21.90 -14.71
CA ILE A 7 2.85 22.22 -14.95
C ILE A 7 3.73 21.51 -13.93
N GLU A 8 4.72 20.77 -14.43
CA GLU A 8 5.77 20.16 -13.60
C GLU A 8 7.12 20.85 -13.78
N PHE A 9 7.77 21.13 -12.66
CA PHE A 9 9.17 21.54 -12.59
C PHE A 9 10.05 20.32 -12.42
N GLY A 10 11.27 20.37 -12.97
CA GLY A 10 12.19 19.26 -12.90
C GLY A 10 13.60 19.65 -13.27
N PRO A 11 14.53 18.68 -13.23
CA PRO A 11 15.89 18.88 -13.70
C PRO A 11 15.91 19.18 -15.21
N ASN A 12 17.10 19.44 -15.75
CA ASN A 12 17.29 19.54 -17.20
C ASN A 12 16.79 18.25 -17.88
N LEU A 13 15.91 18.41 -18.88
CA LEU A 13 15.21 17.33 -19.55
C LEU A 13 15.94 16.94 -20.84
N GLY A 14 16.10 15.64 -21.07
CA GLY A 14 16.51 15.12 -22.36
C GLY A 14 15.35 15.02 -23.36
N ASP A 15 15.63 14.47 -24.53
CA ASP A 15 14.64 14.34 -25.61
C ASP A 15 13.54 13.30 -25.32
N THR A 16 13.82 12.30 -24.49
CA THR A 16 12.88 11.20 -24.20
C THR A 16 12.77 11.05 -22.69
N ILE A 17 11.56 11.26 -22.16
CA ILE A 17 11.33 11.46 -20.72
C ILE A 17 10.12 10.65 -20.24
N ALA A 18 10.02 10.47 -18.92
CA ALA A 18 8.79 10.00 -18.29
C ALA A 18 8.23 11.05 -17.33
N LEU A 19 6.92 11.27 -17.42
CA LEU A 19 6.09 11.86 -16.37
C LEU A 19 5.61 10.72 -15.47
N ILE A 20 6.08 10.71 -14.23
CA ILE A 20 5.68 9.73 -13.22
C ILE A 20 4.61 10.37 -12.34
N GLU A 21 3.55 9.62 -12.08
CA GLU A 21 2.44 10.01 -11.22
C GLU A 21 2.27 8.95 -10.13
N VAL A 22 2.33 9.38 -8.87
CA VAL A 22 1.99 8.59 -7.69
C VAL A 22 0.93 9.39 -6.94
N PRO A 23 -0.37 9.17 -7.22
CA PRO A 23 -1.45 10.05 -6.75
C PRO A 23 -1.37 10.30 -5.25
N ASP A 24 -1.55 11.56 -4.87
CA ASP A 24 -1.57 12.04 -3.47
C ASP A 24 -0.37 11.61 -2.61
N THR A 25 0.74 11.22 -3.24
CA THR A 25 1.91 10.68 -2.55
C THR A 25 3.15 11.52 -2.85
N PRO A 26 3.44 12.54 -2.03
CA PRO A 26 4.60 13.42 -2.22
C PRO A 26 5.90 12.77 -1.74
N GLY A 27 7.02 13.24 -2.30
CA GLY A 27 8.37 12.89 -1.83
C GLY A 27 8.85 11.49 -2.22
N VAL A 28 8.13 10.73 -3.05
CA VAL A 28 8.53 9.40 -3.52
C VAL A 28 9.72 9.52 -4.45
N GLY A 29 10.82 8.85 -4.12
CA GLY A 29 12.02 8.84 -4.96
C GLY A 29 11.92 7.84 -6.10
N ILE A 30 12.80 7.96 -7.09
CA ILE A 30 12.90 7.01 -8.22
C ILE A 30 14.32 6.43 -8.25
N GLN A 31 14.43 5.11 -8.26
CA GLN A 31 15.71 4.40 -8.05
C GLN A 31 16.77 4.76 -9.09
N ASN A 32 16.38 4.88 -10.36
CA ASN A 32 17.28 5.19 -11.48
C ASN A 32 17.33 6.69 -11.82
N ALA A 33 16.83 7.56 -10.93
CA ALA A 33 16.83 9.01 -11.13
C ALA A 33 17.18 9.73 -9.81
N THR A 34 18.47 9.75 -9.49
CA THR A 34 19.00 10.37 -8.27
C THR A 34 18.53 11.81 -8.12
N GLY A 35 18.00 12.14 -6.94
CA GLY A 35 17.51 13.48 -6.61
C GLY A 35 16.12 13.81 -7.15
N VAL A 36 15.54 12.96 -8.00
CA VAL A 36 14.16 13.13 -8.47
C VAL A 36 13.19 12.57 -7.43
N ARG A 37 12.21 13.38 -7.05
CA ARG A 37 11.13 13.00 -6.13
C ARG A 37 9.79 13.54 -6.63
N THR A 38 8.71 12.87 -6.25
CA THR A 38 7.36 13.39 -6.50
C THR A 38 7.12 14.69 -5.73
N ASN A 39 6.43 15.63 -6.36
CA ASN A 39 6.03 16.90 -5.75
C ASN A 39 4.79 16.73 -4.85
N SER A 40 4.23 17.84 -4.36
CA SER A 40 3.04 17.86 -3.50
C SER A 40 1.80 17.21 -4.13
N ARG A 41 1.74 17.11 -5.46
CA ARG A 41 0.63 16.50 -6.21
C ARG A 41 0.94 15.06 -6.65
N GLY A 42 2.10 14.51 -6.28
CA GLY A 42 2.49 13.16 -6.64
C GLY A 42 3.21 13.03 -7.99
N TYR A 43 3.60 14.13 -8.63
CA TYR A 43 4.27 14.07 -9.95
C TYR A 43 5.79 14.21 -9.86
N ALA A 44 6.50 13.46 -10.70
CA ALA A 44 7.93 13.54 -10.88
C ALA A 44 8.31 13.47 -12.37
N LEU A 45 9.38 14.17 -12.74
CA LEU A 45 9.95 14.09 -14.10
C LEU A 45 11.23 13.27 -14.08
N MET A 46 11.20 12.11 -14.75
CA MET A 46 12.40 11.34 -15.03
C MET A 46 13.05 11.88 -16.32
N PRO A 47 14.25 12.49 -16.22
CA PRO A 47 14.79 13.33 -17.29
C PRO A 47 15.36 12.59 -18.49
N TYR A 48 15.63 11.28 -18.37
CA TYR A 48 16.27 10.50 -19.43
C TYR A 48 15.73 9.08 -19.50
N LEU A 49 15.23 8.69 -20.67
CA LEU A 49 14.94 7.31 -21.05
C LEU A 49 15.72 6.96 -22.32
N ARG A 50 16.01 5.67 -22.50
CA ARG A 50 16.65 5.15 -23.70
C ARG A 50 15.57 4.81 -24.75
N PRO A 51 15.55 5.47 -25.92
CA PRO A 51 14.60 5.15 -26.98
C PRO A 51 14.72 3.71 -27.46
N TYR A 52 13.60 3.10 -27.83
CA TYR A 52 13.49 1.73 -28.38
C TYR A 52 14.10 0.64 -27.50
N ARG A 53 14.26 0.92 -26.20
CA ARG A 53 14.79 -0.01 -25.21
C ARG A 53 13.89 -0.07 -24.00
N HIS A 54 14.00 -1.16 -23.26
CA HIS A 54 13.37 -1.28 -21.96
C HIS A 54 14.03 -0.32 -20.95
N ASN A 55 13.19 0.46 -20.30
CA ASN A 55 13.56 1.35 -19.22
C ASN A 55 12.75 0.97 -17.98
N PRO A 56 13.38 0.34 -16.97
CA PRO A 56 12.71 0.07 -15.70
C PRO A 56 12.56 1.37 -14.90
N ILE A 57 11.36 1.61 -14.41
CA ILE A 57 11.01 2.71 -13.52
C ILE A 57 10.59 2.08 -12.20
N THR A 58 11.43 2.24 -11.18
CA THR A 58 11.21 1.69 -9.84
C THR A 58 11.14 2.83 -8.84
N LEU A 59 10.09 2.85 -8.02
CA LEU A 59 9.93 3.79 -6.93
C LEU A 59 10.78 3.37 -5.72
N GLN A 60 11.32 4.37 -5.02
CA GLN A 60 12.00 4.18 -3.73
C GLN A 60 10.95 4.16 -2.62
N THR A 61 10.65 2.97 -2.11
CA THR A 61 9.61 2.75 -1.09
C THR A 61 10.14 2.76 0.35
N ASP A 62 11.47 2.80 0.52
CA ASP A 62 12.18 2.75 1.81
C ASP A 62 11.90 3.94 2.74
N ARG A 63 11.49 5.07 2.16
CA ARG A 63 11.20 6.31 2.91
C ARG A 63 9.72 6.66 2.96
N LEU A 64 8.85 5.77 2.49
CA LEU A 64 7.41 6.01 2.56
C LEU A 64 6.92 5.87 3.99
N GLY A 65 5.91 6.67 4.33
CA GLY A 65 5.23 6.53 5.60
C GLY A 65 4.59 5.14 5.74
N PRO A 66 4.47 4.60 6.96
CA PRO A 66 3.84 3.30 7.22
C PRO A 66 2.34 3.28 6.88
N GLU A 67 1.76 4.41 6.50
CA GLU A 67 0.40 4.55 5.99
C GLU A 67 0.32 4.53 4.47
N VAL A 68 1.44 4.53 3.74
CA VAL A 68 1.42 4.47 2.27
C VAL A 68 1.58 3.03 1.81
N GLU A 69 0.72 2.61 0.89
CA GLU A 69 0.82 1.36 0.18
C GLU A 69 0.84 1.64 -1.33
N ILE A 70 1.78 1.01 -2.02
CA ILE A 70 1.91 1.08 -3.48
C ILE A 70 1.71 -0.33 -4.01
N ASP A 71 0.73 -0.51 -4.89
CA ASP A 71 0.31 -1.83 -5.37
C ASP A 71 1.44 -2.52 -6.14
N ASN A 72 2.07 -1.80 -7.06
CA ASN A 72 3.26 -2.25 -7.76
C ASN A 72 4.23 -1.08 -7.91
N ALA A 73 5.37 -1.14 -7.22
CA ALA A 73 6.38 -0.09 -7.23
C ALA A 73 7.35 -0.13 -8.43
N SER A 74 7.15 -1.05 -9.38
CA SER A 74 8.03 -1.22 -10.54
C SER A 74 7.25 -1.43 -11.83
N THR A 75 7.66 -0.74 -12.88
CA THR A 75 7.12 -0.93 -14.23
C THR A 75 8.21 -0.71 -15.27
N GLN A 76 7.89 -1.07 -16.51
CA GLN A 76 8.84 -0.99 -17.62
C GLN A 76 8.18 -0.35 -18.84
N VAL A 77 8.87 0.60 -19.45
CA VAL A 77 8.41 1.31 -20.65
C VAL A 77 9.41 1.20 -21.79
N VAL A 78 8.91 1.28 -23.03
CA VAL A 78 9.70 1.28 -24.27
C VAL A 78 9.32 2.49 -25.13
N PRO A 79 9.92 3.67 -24.89
CA PRO A 79 9.55 4.89 -25.59
C PRO A 79 10.16 4.96 -26.99
N ALA A 80 9.46 5.57 -27.94
CA ALA A 80 10.08 6.08 -29.16
C ALA A 80 11.00 7.28 -28.83
N ARG A 81 11.90 7.65 -29.75
CA ARG A 81 12.72 8.86 -29.57
C ARG A 81 11.81 10.09 -29.57
N GLY A 82 12.00 10.99 -28.61
CA GLY A 82 11.19 12.21 -28.50
C GLY A 82 9.91 12.03 -27.68
N ALA A 83 9.62 10.81 -27.21
CA ALA A 83 8.38 10.53 -26.51
C ALA A 83 8.41 11.06 -25.06
N VAL A 84 7.25 11.56 -24.62
CA VAL A 84 6.93 11.85 -23.22
C VAL A 84 5.95 10.76 -22.76
N ILE A 85 6.41 9.82 -21.94
CA ILE A 85 5.56 8.73 -21.45
C ILE A 85 4.99 9.09 -20.08
N LYS A 86 3.67 9.03 -19.91
CA LYS A 86 3.03 9.09 -18.59
C LYS A 86 2.98 7.69 -17.99
N THR A 87 3.44 7.55 -16.75
CA THR A 87 3.43 6.30 -15.99
C THR A 87 2.83 6.55 -14.62
N THR A 88 1.73 5.86 -14.31
CA THR A 88 1.02 6.00 -13.04
C THR A 88 1.27 4.78 -12.16
N PHE A 89 1.58 5.03 -10.89
CA PHE A 89 1.71 4.01 -9.85
C PHE A 89 0.55 4.17 -8.88
N ALA A 90 -0.30 3.14 -8.80
CA ALA A 90 -1.41 3.14 -7.86
C ALA A 90 -0.87 3.15 -6.43
N ALA A 91 -1.31 4.14 -5.67
CA ALA A 91 -0.97 4.32 -4.28
C ALA A 91 -2.25 4.61 -3.49
N ARG A 92 -2.27 4.15 -2.24
CA ARG A 92 -3.38 4.35 -1.32
C ARG A 92 -2.88 4.52 0.09
N THR A 93 -3.62 5.30 0.87
CA THR A 93 -3.40 5.40 2.30
C THR A 93 -4.08 4.24 3.02
N VAL A 94 -3.33 3.53 3.86
CA VAL A 94 -3.78 2.38 4.65
C VAL A 94 -3.40 2.58 6.10
N THR A 95 -4.11 1.88 6.98
CA THR A 95 -3.78 1.72 8.40
C THR A 95 -3.41 0.27 8.63
N ARG A 96 -2.18 0.03 9.07
CA ARG A 96 -1.67 -1.32 9.33
C ARG A 96 -1.96 -1.71 10.78
N LEU A 97 -2.70 -2.79 10.96
CA LEU A 97 -3.06 -3.32 12.28
C LEU A 97 -2.31 -4.62 12.54
N ILE A 98 -1.86 -4.80 13.78
CA ILE A 98 -1.43 -6.09 14.33
C ILE A 98 -2.39 -6.44 15.46
N ILE A 99 -3.18 -7.49 15.28
CA ILE A 99 -4.14 -7.95 16.27
C ILE A 99 -3.65 -9.28 16.81
N ASN A 100 -3.46 -9.40 18.13
CA ASN A 100 -3.26 -10.71 18.75
C ASN A 100 -4.63 -11.22 19.20
N ALA A 101 -5.16 -12.21 18.50
CA ALA A 101 -6.51 -12.70 18.73
C ALA A 101 -6.50 -14.08 19.40
N THR A 102 -7.34 -14.22 20.43
CA THR A 102 -7.62 -15.49 21.11
C THR A 102 -9.08 -15.88 20.93
N THR A 103 -9.35 -17.18 20.97
CA THR A 103 -10.69 -17.75 21.15
C THR A 103 -11.22 -17.47 22.56
N ASP A 104 -12.52 -17.63 22.80
CA ASP A 104 -13.13 -17.55 24.15
C ASP A 104 -12.44 -18.44 25.19
N GLY A 105 -11.89 -19.58 24.76
CA GLY A 105 -11.13 -20.48 25.63
C GLY A 105 -9.73 -19.97 25.99
N GLY A 106 -9.37 -18.74 25.63
CA GLY A 106 -8.05 -18.14 25.85
C GLY A 106 -6.93 -18.70 24.97
N LYS A 107 -7.23 -19.63 24.05
CA LYS A 107 -6.26 -20.18 23.11
C LYS A 107 -6.09 -19.23 21.92
N PRO A 108 -4.88 -19.10 21.35
CA PRO A 108 -4.69 -18.33 20.12
C PRO A 108 -5.61 -18.78 18.99
N LEU A 109 -5.98 -17.86 18.10
CA LEU A 109 -6.69 -18.23 16.88
C LEU A 109 -5.90 -19.29 16.08
N PRO A 110 -6.60 -20.24 15.41
CA PRO A 110 -5.95 -21.22 14.57
C PRO A 110 -5.13 -20.56 13.45
N PHE A 111 -3.95 -21.13 13.19
CA PHE A 111 -3.15 -20.73 12.03
C PHE A 111 -3.97 -20.91 10.75
N GLY A 112 -3.95 -19.91 9.88
CA GLY A 112 -4.72 -19.91 8.64
C GLY A 112 -6.16 -19.43 8.77
N ALA A 113 -6.60 -19.00 9.96
CA ALA A 113 -7.92 -18.36 10.11
C ALA A 113 -7.97 -17.09 9.24
N GLN A 114 -8.97 -17.01 8.38
CA GLN A 114 -9.16 -15.89 7.45
C GLN A 114 -9.95 -14.79 8.15
N VAL A 115 -9.52 -13.55 7.93
CA VAL A 115 -10.18 -12.35 8.45
C VAL A 115 -10.66 -11.53 7.27
N SER A 116 -11.96 -11.29 7.18
CA SER A 116 -12.59 -10.55 6.09
C SER A 116 -13.41 -9.37 6.58
N ASP A 117 -13.62 -8.39 5.71
CA ASP A 117 -14.59 -7.32 5.92
C ASP A 117 -16.04 -7.82 5.74
N ALA A 118 -17.01 -6.92 5.96
CA ALA A 118 -18.43 -7.20 5.78
C ALA A 118 -18.83 -7.50 4.32
N GLN A 119 -17.97 -7.18 3.35
CA GLN A 119 -18.16 -7.48 1.93
C GLN A 119 -17.56 -8.84 1.54
N GLY A 120 -16.88 -9.52 2.47
CA GLY A 120 -16.21 -10.80 2.24
C GLY A 120 -14.82 -10.67 1.61
N ASN A 121 -14.24 -9.47 1.53
CA ASN A 121 -12.87 -9.30 1.08
C ASN A 121 -11.91 -9.74 2.19
N ILE A 122 -10.99 -10.65 1.88
CA ILE A 122 -9.98 -11.10 2.83
C ILE A 122 -9.00 -9.94 3.08
N LEU A 123 -8.95 -9.47 4.33
CA LEU A 123 -8.04 -8.41 4.76
C LEU A 123 -6.75 -8.97 5.38
N GLY A 124 -6.79 -10.19 5.92
CA GLY A 124 -5.65 -10.80 6.59
C GLY A 124 -5.87 -12.26 6.94
N ILE A 125 -4.80 -12.90 7.41
CA ILE A 125 -4.79 -14.30 7.84
C ILE A 125 -4.07 -14.37 9.19
N ALA A 126 -4.60 -15.17 10.12
CA ALA A 126 -3.95 -15.44 11.39
C ALA A 126 -2.70 -16.31 11.18
N GLY A 127 -1.56 -15.78 11.61
CA GLY A 127 -0.28 -16.47 11.67
C GLY A 127 -0.11 -17.28 12.95
N GLN A 128 1.15 -17.59 13.27
CA GLN A 128 1.48 -18.31 14.51
C GLN A 128 1.11 -17.46 15.74
N GLY A 129 0.62 -18.11 16.79
CA GLY A 129 0.24 -17.42 18.03
C GLY A 129 -1.02 -16.56 17.91
N GLY A 130 -1.84 -16.73 16.86
CA GLY A 130 -3.09 -15.98 16.68
C GLY A 130 -2.87 -14.52 16.27
N GLN A 131 -1.67 -14.17 15.81
CA GLN A 131 -1.37 -12.83 15.34
C GLN A 131 -1.89 -12.61 13.92
N ILE A 132 -2.64 -11.53 13.72
CA ILE A 132 -3.20 -11.13 12.43
C ILE A 132 -2.54 -9.80 12.04
N LEU A 133 -1.99 -9.75 10.83
CA LEU A 133 -1.58 -8.51 10.18
C LEU A 133 -2.59 -8.19 9.07
N LEU A 134 -3.13 -6.97 9.07
CA LEU A 134 -4.05 -6.51 8.03
C LEU A 134 -3.87 -5.02 7.72
N SER A 135 -4.19 -4.63 6.49
CA SER A 135 -4.29 -3.25 6.03
C SER A 135 -5.76 -2.86 5.91
N THR A 136 -6.18 -1.75 6.51
CA THR A 136 -7.56 -1.26 6.45
C THR A 136 -7.65 0.28 6.51
N GLY A 137 -8.84 0.85 6.48
CA GLY A 137 -9.09 2.28 6.72
C GLY A 137 -9.05 2.65 8.21
N MET A 138 -9.25 3.93 8.52
CA MET A 138 -9.32 4.42 9.91
C MET A 138 -10.70 4.23 10.58
N GLN A 139 -11.69 3.74 9.83
CA GLN A 139 -13.07 3.60 10.32
C GLN A 139 -13.23 2.36 11.19
N ALA A 140 -13.98 2.51 12.28
CA ALA A 140 -14.42 1.39 13.09
C ALA A 140 -15.28 0.42 12.26
N GLN A 141 -15.04 -0.87 12.41
CA GLN A 141 -15.69 -1.90 11.61
C GLN A 141 -15.66 -3.25 12.32
N THR A 142 -16.51 -4.16 11.88
CA THR A 142 -16.55 -5.54 12.35
C THR A 142 -15.92 -6.44 11.30
N LEU A 143 -15.01 -7.29 11.73
CA LEU A 143 -14.33 -8.28 10.91
C LEU A 143 -14.91 -9.66 11.16
N ASP A 144 -15.13 -10.40 10.09
CA ASP A 144 -15.51 -11.80 10.12
C ASP A 144 -14.27 -12.67 10.22
N VAL A 145 -14.24 -13.59 11.19
CA VAL A 145 -13.14 -14.53 11.34
C VAL A 145 -13.63 -15.95 11.07
N ARG A 146 -12.99 -16.62 10.11
CA ARG A 146 -13.35 -17.96 9.64
C ARG A 146 -12.19 -18.93 9.75
N TRP A 147 -12.43 -20.09 10.32
CA TRP A 147 -11.51 -21.23 10.28
C TRP A 147 -12.29 -22.54 10.20
N GLY A 148 -11.63 -23.58 9.67
CA GLY A 148 -12.29 -24.85 9.35
C GLY A 148 -13.09 -24.77 8.04
N GLU A 149 -13.95 -25.77 7.81
CA GLU A 149 -14.68 -25.91 6.54
C GLU A 149 -16.07 -25.27 6.52
N LYS A 150 -16.52 -24.68 7.64
CA LYS A 150 -17.82 -24.00 7.69
C LYS A 150 -17.74 -22.67 6.96
N SER A 151 -18.79 -22.36 6.18
CA SER A 151 -18.94 -21.09 5.48
C SER A 151 -19.20 -19.91 6.43
N ASP A 152 -19.82 -20.18 7.58
CA ASP A 152 -20.20 -19.16 8.54
C ASP A 152 -18.99 -18.71 9.39
N PRO A 153 -18.88 -17.39 9.67
CA PRO A 153 -17.89 -16.87 10.60
C PRO A 153 -18.00 -17.60 11.94
N GLN A 154 -16.85 -17.99 12.48
CA GLN A 154 -16.77 -18.66 13.78
C GLN A 154 -16.81 -17.64 14.93
N CYS A 155 -16.52 -16.37 14.63
CA CYS A 155 -16.64 -15.23 15.53
C CYS A 155 -16.49 -13.90 14.75
N HIS A 156 -16.75 -12.80 15.44
CA HIS A 156 -16.56 -11.44 14.92
C HIS A 156 -15.60 -10.64 15.79
N LEU A 157 -14.74 -9.82 15.17
CA LEU A 157 -13.85 -8.89 15.86
C LEU A 157 -14.27 -7.45 15.56
N HIS A 158 -14.65 -6.69 16.58
CA HIS A 158 -14.94 -5.27 16.43
C HIS A 158 -13.67 -4.44 16.62
N ILE A 159 -13.19 -3.82 15.55
CA ILE A 159 -11.99 -2.99 15.57
C ILE A 159 -12.35 -1.51 15.45
N ASP A 160 -11.63 -0.68 16.20
CA ASP A 160 -11.60 0.77 16.00
C ASP A 160 -10.14 1.23 15.85
N PRO A 161 -9.63 1.28 14.60
CA PRO A 161 -8.26 1.69 14.34
C PRO A 161 -7.91 3.05 14.95
N ALA A 162 -8.86 3.99 15.09
CA ALA A 162 -8.56 5.31 15.61
C ALA A 162 -8.14 5.28 17.09
N SER A 163 -8.72 4.39 17.89
CA SER A 163 -8.43 4.25 19.33
C SER A 163 -7.27 3.29 19.66
N MET A 164 -6.81 2.48 18.69
CA MET A 164 -5.69 1.56 18.90
C MET A 164 -4.33 2.30 19.06
N PRO A 165 -3.47 1.89 20.00
CA PRO A 165 -2.15 2.49 20.18
C PRO A 165 -1.26 2.30 18.96
N LEU A 166 -0.62 3.38 18.50
CA LEU A 166 0.33 3.39 17.39
C LEU A 166 1.76 3.16 17.92
N ALA A 167 2.43 2.12 17.43
CA ALA A 167 3.85 1.90 17.68
C ALA A 167 4.57 1.47 16.39
N LYS A 168 5.68 2.15 16.07
CA LYS A 168 6.53 1.83 14.89
C LYS A 168 5.76 1.70 13.57
N GLY A 169 4.69 2.48 13.39
CA GLY A 169 3.88 2.48 12.16
C GLY A 169 2.75 1.45 12.13
N TYR A 170 2.59 0.64 13.17
CA TYR A 170 1.49 -0.31 13.32
C TYR A 170 0.61 0.09 14.48
N ARG A 171 -0.69 -0.12 14.33
CA ARG A 171 -1.63 -0.05 15.45
C ARG A 171 -1.87 -1.44 16.00
N MET A 172 -1.83 -1.59 17.31
CA MET A 172 -1.80 -2.91 17.95
C MET A 172 -2.88 -3.06 19.00
N GLN A 173 -3.54 -4.22 19.03
CA GLN A 173 -4.53 -4.52 20.07
C GLN A 173 -4.64 -6.04 20.31
N ASP A 174 -4.76 -6.42 21.57
CA ASP A 174 -5.14 -7.77 21.96
C ASP A 174 -6.66 -7.89 21.99
N MET A 175 -7.20 -8.95 21.41
CA MET A 175 -8.64 -9.13 21.26
C MET A 175 -9.06 -10.57 21.52
N THR A 176 -10.28 -10.72 22.05
CA THR A 176 -10.93 -12.02 22.18
C THR A 176 -12.03 -12.13 21.13
N CYS A 177 -11.98 -13.21 20.37
CA CYS A 177 -12.95 -13.56 19.36
C CYS A 177 -13.99 -14.48 19.98
N ALA A 178 -15.12 -13.88 20.36
CA ALA A 178 -16.22 -14.59 20.97
C ALA A 178 -17.12 -15.24 19.93
N GLN A 179 -17.48 -16.50 20.17
CA GLN A 179 -18.35 -17.29 19.29
C GLN A 179 -19.83 -16.97 19.49
#